data_AF-A0A9D4ZHR7-F1
#
_entry.id   AF-A0A9D4ZHR7-F1
#
_cell.length_a   1.000
_cell.length_b   1.000
_cell.length_c   1.000
_cell.angle_alpha   90.00
_cell.angle_beta   90.00
_cell.angle_gamma   90.00
#
_symmetry.space_group_name_H-M   'P 1'
#
loop_
_entity.id
_entity.type
_entity.pdbx_description
1 polymer ?
#
loop_
_entity_poly.entity_id
_entity_poly.type
_entity_poly.pdbx_seq_one_letter_code
_entity_poly.pdbx_strand_id
1 'polypeptide(L)'
;MEEHARDAKTGLLYHGYDESLQQGWADPQMGTSPSFWGCAVGWFFMALVDILDFSLKTRHAQRDDLVSILQLLAVAVAKVQDLATCVWWEVLDIQGRRQGNYLESSASCMLVYSLAKGVKRGYLSKRTYKDVYTRGFQGIQTQFVHACSDGGVDLISTVSVGGMCGSP
;
A
#
# COMPACT_ATOMS: atom_id res chain seq x y z
N MET A 1 1.68 5.88 -13.45
CA MET A 1 1.95 5.73 -12.00
C MET A 1 3.40 5.35 -11.75
N GLU A 2 3.89 4.19 -12.19
CA GLU A 2 5.30 3.81 -11.96
C GLU A 2 6.31 4.86 -12.41
N GLU A 3 6.12 5.40 -13.62
CA GLU A 3 7.04 6.37 -14.23
C GLU A 3 6.97 7.77 -13.60
N HIS A 4 5.76 8.23 -13.25
CA HIS A 4 5.54 9.63 -12.86
C HIS A 4 5.28 9.85 -11.37
N ALA A 5 4.79 8.84 -10.66
CA ALA A 5 4.34 8.96 -9.27
C ALA A 5 5.27 8.25 -8.28
N ARG A 6 6.33 7.57 -8.74
CA ARG A 6 7.28 6.91 -7.86
C ARG A 6 8.25 7.92 -7.27
N ASP A 7 8.31 7.98 -5.95
CA ASP A 7 9.35 8.74 -5.27
C ASP A 7 10.67 7.95 -5.26
N ALA A 8 11.73 8.56 -5.80
CA ALA A 8 13.05 7.96 -5.88
C ALA A 8 13.69 7.73 -4.50
N LYS A 9 13.29 8.48 -3.48
CA LYS A 9 13.88 8.40 -2.13
C LYS A 9 13.31 7.26 -1.30
N THR A 10 11.98 7.10 -1.30
CA THR A 10 11.27 6.11 -0.49
C THR A 10 10.95 4.84 -1.27
N GLY A 11 10.80 4.94 -2.59
CA GLY A 11 10.25 3.87 -3.44
C GLY A 11 8.73 3.70 -3.29
N LEU A 12 8.04 4.60 -2.60
CA LEU A 12 6.58 4.62 -2.55
C LEU A 12 6.01 5.34 -3.77
N LEU A 13 4.71 5.16 -4.00
CA LEU A 13 3.96 5.81 -5.08
C LEU A 13 3.04 6.86 -4.48
N TYR A 14 3.13 8.09 -4.98
CA TYR A 14 2.20 9.16 -4.66
C TYR A 14 0.77 8.74 -5.02
N HIS A 15 -0.21 9.24 -4.26
CA HIS A 15 -1.63 8.94 -4.47
C HIS A 15 -2.08 9.37 -5.88
N GLY A 16 -1.70 10.57 -6.31
CA GLY A 16 -2.11 11.14 -7.59
C GLY A 16 -0.95 11.67 -8.41
N TYR A 17 -1.18 11.73 -9.72
CA TYR A 17 -0.37 12.45 -10.69
C TYR A 17 -1.32 13.19 -11.65
N ASP A 18 -1.11 14.49 -11.81
CA ASP A 18 -1.78 15.33 -12.79
C ASP A 18 -0.80 15.73 -13.89
N GLU A 19 -0.95 15.16 -15.08
CA GLU A 19 -0.12 15.47 -16.25
C GLU A 19 -0.25 16.93 -16.70
N SER A 20 -1.40 17.57 -16.44
CA SER A 20 -1.65 18.96 -16.83
C SER A 20 -1.03 19.98 -15.88
N LEU A 21 -0.64 19.56 -14.67
CA LEU A 21 -0.12 20.41 -13.59
C LEU A 21 -1.10 21.51 -13.14
N GLN A 22 -2.41 21.32 -13.33
CA GLN A 22 -3.43 22.33 -13.08
C GLN A 22 -4.15 22.18 -11.74
N GLN A 23 -4.15 20.97 -11.17
CA GLN A 23 -4.83 20.70 -9.91
C GLN A 23 -4.11 21.39 -8.75
N GLY A 24 -4.87 21.99 -7.83
CA GLY A 24 -4.31 22.74 -6.70
C GLY A 24 -3.52 21.89 -5.69
N TRP A 25 -3.67 20.57 -5.72
CA TRP A 25 -2.89 19.63 -4.92
C TRP A 25 -1.62 19.14 -5.61
N ALA A 26 -1.49 19.34 -6.92
CA ALA A 26 -0.39 18.81 -7.72
C ALA A 26 0.86 19.65 -7.52
N ASP A 27 2.01 18.98 -7.35
CA ASP A 27 3.29 19.65 -7.42
C ASP A 27 3.43 20.35 -8.79
N PRO A 28 3.79 21.65 -8.83
CA PRO A 28 3.78 22.44 -10.06
C PRO A 28 4.87 22.04 -11.07
N GLN A 29 5.82 21.16 -10.69
CA GLN A 29 6.83 20.63 -11.60
C GLN A 29 6.65 19.13 -11.84
N MET A 30 6.34 18.37 -10.79
CA MET A 30 6.27 16.92 -10.84
C MET A 30 4.86 16.39 -11.10
N GLY A 31 3.82 17.21 -10.91
CA GLY A 31 2.40 16.81 -11.05
C GLY A 31 1.90 15.86 -9.95
N THR A 32 2.77 15.45 -9.03
CA THR A 32 2.45 14.47 -7.99
C THR A 32 1.69 15.09 -6.83
N SER A 33 0.81 14.30 -6.20
CA SER A 33 0.20 14.64 -4.91
C SER A 33 1.24 14.72 -3.78
N PRO A 34 0.96 15.37 -2.64
CA PRO A 34 1.96 15.61 -1.61
C PRO A 34 2.29 14.40 -0.71
N SER A 35 1.50 13.31 -0.78
CA SER A 35 1.53 12.24 0.23
C SER A 35 1.42 10.85 -0.37
N PHE A 36 1.98 9.86 0.35
CA PHE A 36 1.82 8.44 0.06
C PHE A 36 0.65 7.86 0.86
N TRP A 37 -0.55 7.94 0.29
CA TRP A 37 -1.75 7.39 0.93
C TRP A 37 -1.73 5.86 0.92
N GLY A 38 -1.81 5.25 2.10
CA GLY A 38 -1.68 3.82 2.30
C GLY A 38 -2.65 3.00 1.46
N CYS A 39 -3.92 3.44 1.37
CA CYS A 39 -4.93 2.75 0.58
C CYS A 39 -4.65 2.84 -0.92
N ALA A 40 -4.18 3.98 -1.45
CA ALA A 40 -3.78 4.09 -2.86
C ALA A 40 -2.61 3.16 -3.21
N VAL A 41 -1.59 3.09 -2.34
CA VAL A 41 -0.48 2.14 -2.51
C VAL A 41 -0.98 0.70 -2.42
N GLY A 42 -1.88 0.41 -1.48
CA GLY A 42 -2.55 -0.88 -1.32
C GLY A 42 -3.26 -1.34 -2.58
N TRP A 43 -4.10 -0.48 -3.18
CA TRP A 43 -4.80 -0.78 -4.43
C TRP A 43 -3.86 -1.11 -5.58
N PHE A 44 -2.82 -0.30 -5.78
CA PHE A 44 -1.84 -0.56 -6.82
C PHE A 44 -1.09 -1.88 -6.57
N PHE A 45 -0.74 -2.18 -5.33
CA PHE A 45 -0.02 -3.41 -4.97
C PHE A 45 -0.88 -4.67 -5.19
N MET A 46 -2.18 -4.62 -4.84
CA MET A 46 -3.13 -5.69 -5.12
C MET A 46 -3.30 -5.90 -6.63
N ALA A 47 -3.45 -4.81 -7.39
CA ALA A 47 -3.59 -4.88 -8.84
C ALA A 47 -2.38 -5.59 -9.49
N LEU A 48 -1.16 -5.31 -9.04
CA LEU A 48 0.05 -5.97 -9.52
C LEU A 48 0.04 -7.49 -9.27
N VAL A 49 -0.28 -7.94 -8.05
CA VAL A 49 -0.30 -9.39 -7.76
C VAL A 49 -1.46 -10.11 -8.44
N ASP A 50 -2.59 -9.43 -8.66
CA ASP A 50 -3.79 -10.01 -9.25
C ASP A 50 -3.70 -10.09 -10.78
N ILE A 51 -3.15 -9.07 -11.45
CA ILE A 51 -3.01 -9.07 -12.91
C ILE A 51 -2.00 -10.12 -13.38
N LEU A 52 -0.92 -10.33 -12.61
CA LEU A 52 0.07 -11.39 -12.83
C LEU A 52 -0.59 -12.77 -12.75
N ASP A 53 -1.58 -12.92 -11.87
CA ASP A 53 -2.34 -14.15 -11.68
C ASP A 53 -3.46 -14.35 -12.70
N PHE A 54 -4.03 -13.30 -13.29
CA PHE A 54 -5.18 -13.42 -14.18
C PHE A 54 -4.79 -13.36 -15.66
N SER A 55 -4.22 -12.22 -16.10
CA SER A 55 -3.99 -11.93 -17.52
C SER A 55 -2.62 -12.38 -18.02
N LEU A 56 -1.67 -12.62 -17.11
CA LEU A 56 -0.25 -12.85 -17.45
C LEU A 56 0.28 -14.20 -16.93
N LYS A 57 -0.61 -15.20 -16.83
CA LYS A 57 -0.22 -16.58 -16.47
C LYS A 57 0.73 -17.20 -17.50
N THR A 58 0.62 -16.79 -18.76
CA THR A 58 1.48 -17.24 -19.87
C THR A 58 2.54 -16.18 -20.21
N ARG A 59 3.52 -16.55 -21.04
CA ARG A 59 4.66 -15.68 -21.39
C ARG A 59 4.16 -14.41 -22.11
N HIS A 60 4.07 -13.31 -21.37
CA HIS A 60 3.69 -11.99 -21.88
C HIS A 60 4.91 -11.05 -21.77
N ALA A 61 5.09 -10.18 -22.77
CA ALA A 61 6.28 -9.33 -22.87
C ALA A 61 6.52 -8.45 -21.62
N GLN A 62 5.45 -7.90 -21.05
CA GLN A 62 5.51 -6.99 -19.90
C GLN A 62 5.45 -7.70 -18.53
N ARG A 63 5.42 -9.04 -18.50
CA ARG A 63 5.25 -9.77 -17.25
C ARG A 63 6.41 -9.52 -16.28
N ASP A 64 7.64 -9.55 -16.79
CA ASP A 64 8.83 -9.40 -15.97
C ASP A 64 9.00 -7.96 -15.46
N ASP A 65 8.55 -6.97 -16.23
CA ASP A 65 8.48 -5.57 -15.80
C ASP A 65 7.51 -5.42 -14.62
N LEU A 66 6.32 -6.01 -14.70
CA LEU A 66 5.33 -5.95 -13.61
C LEU A 66 5.80 -6.70 -12.35
N VAL A 67 6.50 -7.82 -12.52
CA VAL A 67 7.15 -8.51 -11.38
C VAL A 67 8.23 -7.62 -10.77
N SER A 68 9.01 -6.90 -11.56
CA SER A 68 10.04 -5.99 -11.07
C SER A 68 9.43 -4.81 -10.30
N ILE A 69 8.36 -4.21 -10.84
CA ILE A 69 7.60 -3.14 -10.16
C ILE A 69 7.04 -3.64 -8.82
N LEU A 70 6.46 -4.84 -8.81
CA LEU A 70 5.96 -5.50 -7.60
C LEU A 70 7.08 -5.67 -6.56
N GLN A 71 8.25 -6.13 -6.97
CA GLN A 71 9.39 -6.35 -6.08
C GLN A 71 9.93 -5.04 -5.51
N LEU A 72 10.04 -3.98 -6.33
CA LEU A 72 10.44 -2.65 -5.87
C LEU A 72 9.45 -2.08 -4.85
N LEU A 73 8.15 -2.21 -5.12
CA LEU A 73 7.13 -1.74 -4.19
C LEU A 73 7.11 -2.54 -2.89
N ALA A 74 7.32 -3.87 -2.95
CA ALA A 74 7.40 -4.72 -1.76
C ALA A 74 8.54 -4.28 -0.81
N VAL A 75 9.69 -3.86 -1.36
CA VAL A 75 10.80 -3.31 -0.56
C VAL A 75 10.37 -2.03 0.15
N ALA A 76 9.76 -1.09 -0.58
CA ALA A 76 9.33 0.19 -0.02
C ALA A 76 8.26 0.00 1.08
N VAL A 77 7.25 -0.83 0.82
CA VAL A 77 6.17 -1.15 1.77
C VAL A 77 6.73 -1.80 3.04
N ALA A 78 7.62 -2.78 2.91
CA ALA A 78 8.20 -3.46 4.07
C ALA A 78 9.04 -2.51 4.94
N LYS A 79 9.72 -1.54 4.33
CA LYS A 79 10.55 -0.54 5.03
C LYS A 79 9.74 0.39 5.94
N VAL A 80 8.48 0.65 5.58
CA VAL A 80 7.59 1.58 6.31
C VAL A 80 6.56 0.89 7.21
N GLN A 81 6.68 -0.43 7.41
CA GLN A 81 5.89 -1.14 8.43
C GLN A 81 6.20 -0.55 9.81
N ASP A 82 5.17 -0.23 10.59
CA ASP A 82 5.35 0.21 11.96
C ASP A 82 5.90 -0.94 12.82
N LEU A 83 7.07 -0.75 13.44
CA LEU A 83 7.72 -1.84 14.17
C LEU A 83 7.05 -2.18 15.51
N ALA A 84 6.30 -1.25 16.09
CA ALA A 84 5.64 -1.45 17.38
C ALA A 84 4.33 -2.24 17.23
N THR A 85 3.55 -1.90 16.21
CA THR A 85 2.21 -2.47 15.96
C THR A 85 2.16 -3.46 14.81
N CYS A 86 3.22 -3.51 13.99
CA CYS A 86 3.36 -4.33 12.79
C CYS A 86 2.36 -4.02 11.67
N VAL A 87 1.60 -2.92 11.75
CA VAL A 87 0.67 -2.47 10.71
C VAL A 87 1.19 -1.21 10.00
N TRP A 88 0.39 -0.60 9.13
CA TRP A 88 0.77 0.59 8.37
C TRP A 88 -0.10 1.80 8.74
N TRP A 89 0.48 2.97 8.55
CA TRP A 89 -0.17 4.27 8.79
C TRP A 89 -0.94 4.73 7.56
N GLU A 90 -1.96 5.57 7.76
CA GLU A 90 -2.74 6.20 6.67
C GLU A 90 -1.85 6.95 5.68
N VAL A 91 -0.89 7.74 6.19
CA VAL A 91 0.21 8.29 5.39
C VAL A 91 1.49 7.56 5.76
N LEU A 92 2.05 6.83 4.79
CA LEU A 92 3.01 5.76 5.02
C LEU A 92 4.39 6.23 5.54
N ASP A 93 4.90 7.37 5.04
CA ASP A 93 6.29 7.79 5.25
C ASP A 93 6.52 8.64 6.50
N ILE A 94 5.45 9.10 7.13
CA ILE A 94 5.52 9.97 8.31
C ILE A 94 5.23 9.25 9.63
N GLN A 95 4.90 7.95 9.64
CA GLN A 95 4.85 7.01 10.78
C GLN A 95 4.73 7.65 12.19
N GLY A 96 3.59 8.27 12.50
CA GLY A 96 3.32 8.90 13.82
C GLY A 96 4.08 10.20 14.14
N ARG A 97 4.95 10.69 13.26
CA ARG A 97 5.72 11.94 13.42
C ARG A 97 4.88 13.21 13.24
N ARG A 98 3.68 13.08 12.69
CA ARG A 98 2.74 14.19 12.49
C ARG A 98 1.44 13.90 13.22
N GLN A 99 1.01 14.86 14.03
CA GLN A 99 -0.28 14.81 14.71
C GLN A 99 -1.42 14.64 13.69
N GLY A 100 -2.35 13.73 13.98
CA GLY A 100 -3.51 13.43 13.13
C GLY A 100 -3.32 12.26 12.15
N ASN A 101 -2.09 11.74 11.99
CA ASN A 101 -1.91 10.44 11.33
C ASN A 101 -2.35 9.30 12.26
N TYR A 102 -2.80 8.18 11.69
CA TYR A 102 -3.31 7.03 12.43
C TYR A 102 -2.96 5.72 11.72
N LEU A 103 -2.99 4.60 12.46
CA LEU A 103 -2.84 3.26 11.91
C LEU A 103 -4.13 2.90 11.16
N GLU A 104 -4.01 2.49 9.91
CA GLU A 104 -5.16 2.35 9.02
C GLU A 104 -5.34 0.90 8.56
N SER A 105 -6.57 0.40 8.69
CA SER A 105 -6.85 -1.03 8.58
C SER A 105 -6.96 -1.51 7.14
N SER A 106 -7.54 -0.73 6.22
CA SER A 106 -7.72 -1.16 4.83
C SER A 106 -6.40 -1.29 4.10
N ALA A 107 -5.53 -0.27 4.19
CA ALA A 107 -4.16 -0.27 3.71
C ALA A 107 -3.41 -1.46 4.27
N SER A 108 -3.42 -1.64 5.59
CA SER A 108 -2.73 -2.76 6.23
C SER A 108 -3.19 -4.12 5.69
N CYS A 109 -4.50 -4.33 5.54
CA CYS A 109 -5.05 -5.54 4.95
C CYS A 109 -4.59 -5.76 3.50
N MET A 110 -4.64 -4.73 2.66
CA MET A 110 -4.23 -4.80 1.25
C MET A 110 -2.73 -5.07 1.08
N LEU A 111 -1.89 -4.44 1.91
CA LEU A 111 -0.44 -4.64 1.90
C LEU A 111 -0.07 -6.05 2.37
N VAL A 112 -0.70 -6.55 3.45
CA VAL A 112 -0.52 -7.94 3.92
C VAL A 112 -0.97 -8.95 2.87
N TYR A 113 -2.14 -8.75 2.25
CA TYR A 113 -2.63 -9.60 1.17
C TYR A 113 -1.62 -9.66 0.01
N SER A 114 -1.14 -8.51 -0.45
CA SER A 114 -0.24 -8.42 -1.60
C SER A 114 1.10 -9.11 -1.33
N LEU A 115 1.68 -8.90 -0.14
CA LEU A 115 2.91 -9.58 0.27
C LEU A 115 2.71 -11.10 0.38
N ALA A 116 1.65 -11.54 1.07
CA ALA A 116 1.37 -12.96 1.26
C ALA A 116 1.09 -13.67 -0.07
N LYS A 117 0.30 -13.06 -0.95
CA LYS A 117 0.00 -13.61 -2.27
C LYS A 117 1.22 -13.61 -3.18
N GLY A 118 2.00 -12.52 -3.21
CA GLY A 118 3.24 -12.44 -3.99
C GLY A 118 4.24 -13.53 -3.59
N VAL A 119 4.37 -13.84 -2.29
CA VAL A 119 5.17 -14.96 -1.81
C VAL A 119 4.57 -16.31 -2.21
N LYS A 120 3.27 -16.51 -2.02
CA LYS A 120 2.57 -17.76 -2.39
C LYS A 120 2.72 -18.09 -3.88
N ARG A 121 2.79 -17.07 -4.73
CA ARG A 121 2.95 -17.21 -6.20
C ARG A 121 4.40 -17.23 -6.67
N GLY A 122 5.35 -17.04 -5.78
CA GLY A 122 6.78 -17.04 -6.11
C GLY A 122 7.27 -15.76 -6.78
N TYR A 123 6.49 -14.68 -6.79
CA TYR A 123 6.93 -13.37 -7.29
C TYR A 123 7.84 -12.65 -6.28
N LEU A 124 7.64 -12.96 -4.98
CA LEU A 124 8.38 -12.39 -3.87
C LEU A 124 9.11 -13.48 -3.07
N SER A 125 10.30 -13.14 -2.55
CA SER A 125 11.10 -14.03 -1.71
C SER A 125 10.38 -14.35 -0.38
N LYS A 126 10.05 -15.63 -0.17
CA LYS A 126 9.52 -16.11 1.11
C LYS A 126 10.45 -15.79 2.28
N ARG A 127 11.76 -15.94 2.10
CA ARG A 127 12.78 -15.66 3.13
C ARG A 127 12.72 -14.21 3.60
N THR A 128 12.43 -13.28 2.69
CA THR A 128 12.43 -11.84 2.97
C THR A 128 11.11 -11.38 3.57
N TYR A 129 9.97 -11.85 3.04
CA TYR A 129 8.68 -11.24 3.33
C TYR A 129 7.77 -12.05 4.25
N LYS A 130 8.10 -13.31 4.58
CA LYS A 130 7.28 -14.15 5.47
C LYS A 130 6.98 -13.46 6.79
N ASP A 131 8.01 -12.99 7.48
CA ASP A 131 7.84 -12.39 8.80
C ASP A 131 7.14 -11.02 8.72
N VAL A 132 7.29 -10.30 7.61
CA VAL A 132 6.61 -9.01 7.38
C VAL A 132 5.09 -9.22 7.32
N TYR A 133 4.61 -10.11 6.45
CA TYR A 133 3.16 -10.32 6.30
C TYR A 133 2.57 -11.13 7.47
N THR A 134 3.33 -12.03 8.11
CA THR A 134 2.84 -12.79 9.27
C THR A 134 2.63 -11.87 10.48
N ARG A 135 3.61 -11.01 10.79
CA ARG A 135 3.44 -10.02 11.86
C ARG A 135 2.40 -8.98 11.49
N GLY A 136 2.31 -8.58 10.21
CA GLY A 136 1.26 -7.67 9.75
C GLY A 136 -0.15 -8.24 9.94
N PHE A 137 -0.35 -9.52 9.64
CA PHE A 137 -1.62 -10.19 9.90
C PHE A 137 -1.98 -10.23 11.39
N GLN A 138 -1.01 -10.54 12.26
CA GLN A 138 -1.21 -10.49 13.72
C GLN A 138 -1.48 -9.05 14.21
N GLY A 139 -0.78 -8.06 13.64
CA GLY A 139 -1.00 -6.64 13.89
C GLY A 139 -2.43 -6.25 13.56
N ILE A 140 -2.96 -6.64 12.40
CA ILE A 140 -4.36 -6.39 12.01
C ILE A 140 -5.33 -6.94 13.07
N GLN A 141 -5.11 -8.17 13.53
CA GLN A 141 -5.95 -8.81 14.55
C GLN A 141 -5.89 -8.10 15.90
N THR A 142 -4.74 -7.52 16.27
CA THR A 142 -4.59 -6.84 17.57
C THR A 142 -5.01 -5.37 17.54
N GLN A 143 -4.83 -4.69 16.41
CA GLN A 143 -5.08 -3.25 16.30
C GLN A 143 -6.50 -2.93 15.84
N PHE A 144 -7.12 -3.79 15.02
CA PHE A 144 -8.33 -3.40 14.28
C PHE A 144 -9.52 -4.33 14.49
N VAL A 145 -9.31 -5.54 15.02
CA VAL A 145 -10.37 -6.56 15.16
C VAL A 145 -10.93 -6.53 16.58
N HIS A 146 -12.21 -6.20 16.71
CA HIS A 146 -12.92 -6.19 17.98
C HIS A 146 -14.05 -7.21 17.97
N ALA A 147 -14.09 -8.07 19.00
CA ALA A 147 -15.20 -8.99 19.19
C ALA A 147 -16.42 -8.24 19.74
N CYS A 148 -17.58 -8.47 19.13
CA CYS A 148 -18.85 -7.89 19.53
C CYS A 148 -19.57 -8.84 20.50
N SER A 149 -20.45 -8.28 21.34
CA SER A 149 -21.20 -9.04 22.35
C SER A 149 -22.21 -10.03 21.75
N ASP A 150 -22.58 -9.85 20.48
CA ASP A 150 -23.45 -10.73 19.69
C ASP A 150 -22.69 -11.87 18.99
N GLY A 151 -21.37 -11.97 19.19
CA GLY A 151 -20.52 -12.95 18.52
C GLY A 151 -20.03 -12.52 17.13
N GLY A 152 -20.36 -11.30 16.70
CA GLY A 152 -19.80 -10.65 15.52
C GLY A 152 -18.37 -10.13 15.74
N VAL A 153 -17.80 -9.55 14.69
CA VAL A 153 -16.47 -8.95 14.71
C VAL A 153 -16.48 -7.66 13.91
N ASP A 154 -16.00 -6.58 14.52
CA ASP A 154 -15.80 -5.28 13.86
C ASP A 154 -14.35 -5.15 13.39
N LEU A 155 -14.18 -4.58 12.19
CA LEU A 155 -12.90 -4.10 11.69
C LEU A 155 -12.91 -2.57 11.74
N ILE A 156 -12.19 -2.00 12.71
CA ILE A 156 -12.17 -0.56 12.96
C ILE A 156 -11.02 0.14 12.22
N SER A 157 -10.98 1.48 12.34
CA SER A 157 -9.90 2.32 11.78
C SER A 157 -9.74 2.19 10.27
N THR A 158 -10.85 1.90 9.59
CA THR A 158 -10.97 1.88 8.14
C THR A 158 -11.24 3.30 7.65
N VAL A 159 -10.42 3.80 6.74
CA VAL A 159 -10.69 5.09 6.10
C VAL A 159 -12.04 5.05 5.37
N SER A 160 -12.86 6.09 5.50
CA SER A 160 -14.14 6.19 4.81
C SER A 160 -13.97 6.57 3.33
N VAL A 161 -13.19 7.64 3.08
CA VAL A 161 -12.81 8.10 1.74
C VAL A 161 -11.50 8.88 1.80
N GLY A 162 -10.62 8.62 0.85
CA GLY A 162 -9.48 9.48 0.54
C GLY A 162 -9.57 9.93 -0.91
N GLY A 163 -9.53 11.24 -1.14
CA GLY A 163 -9.66 11.82 -2.47
C GLY A 163 -8.93 13.16 -2.55
N MET A 164 -8.62 13.59 -3.77
CA MET A 164 -7.87 14.83 -4.02
C MET A 164 -8.70 15.88 -4.79
N CYS A 165 -9.98 15.62 -5.03
CA CYS A 165 -10.84 16.52 -5.81
C CYS A 165 -11.77 17.33 -4.89
N GLY A 166 -11.96 18.61 -5.23
CA GLY A 166 -12.81 19.55 -4.48
C GLY A 166 -12.05 20.77 -3.98
N SER A 167 -12.77 21.87 -3.71
CA SER A 167 -12.25 22.96 -2.88
C SER A 167 -12.44 22.57 -1.41
N PRO A 168 -11.38 22.59 -0.58
CA PRO A 168 -11.48 22.23 0.83
C PRO A 168 -12.39 23.16 1.63
#